data_AF-K2CPU2-F1
#
_entry.id   AF-K2CPU2-F1
#
_cell.length_a   1.000
_cell.length_b   1.000
_cell.length_c   1.000
_cell.angle_alpha   90.00
_cell.angle_beta   90.00
_cell.angle_gamma   90.00
#
_symmetry.space_group_name_H-M   'P 1'
#
loop_
_entity.id
_entity.type
_entity.pdbx_description
1 polymer ?
#
loop_
_entity_poly.entity_id
_entity_poly.type
_entity_poly.pdbx_seq_one_letter_code
_entity_poly.pdbx_strand_id
1 'polypeptide(L)'
;MGEEGLLVLREVKKQTNLPIITEILDPRHVELIAEHADILQVGTRNMQNFELLRELGNVKKPVLLKRGMSATIEEFLMSAEYILSSGNPNVILCERGIRTYETATRNTLDISAIPVLKNMTHLPVIVDPSHAAGKRDYVAALAKAAIAAGADGLLLDVHPDPKKSLVDPDQALNFAQFTELMGEVRKIAEAVGRTL
;
A
#
# COMPACT_ATOMS: atom_id res chain seq x y z
N MET A 1 10.71 5.93 15.38
CA MET A 1 10.02 6.91 16.25
C MET A 1 8.94 6.26 17.12
N GLY A 2 8.38 5.10 16.76
CA GLY A 2 7.40 4.42 17.62
C GLY A 2 6.18 5.31 17.88
N GLU A 3 5.71 5.34 19.12
CA GLU A 3 4.56 6.14 19.57
C GLU A 3 4.72 7.66 19.29
N GLU A 4 5.93 8.20 19.44
CA GLU A 4 6.20 9.61 19.11
C GLU A 4 5.87 9.93 17.64
N GLY A 5 6.15 8.98 16.73
CA GLY A 5 5.79 9.12 15.32
C GLY A 5 4.27 9.16 15.09
N LEU A 6 3.50 8.40 15.88
CA LEU A 6 2.03 8.42 15.81
C LEU A 6 1.47 9.77 16.29
N LEU A 7 2.07 10.36 17.33
CA LEU A 7 1.68 11.69 17.81
C LEU A 7 1.95 12.78 16.75
N VAL A 8 3.08 12.69 16.04
CA VAL A 8 3.38 13.57 14.91
C VAL A 8 2.33 13.42 13.81
N LEU A 9 2.00 12.20 13.40
CA LEU A 9 0.97 11.94 12.37
C LEU A 9 -0.40 12.50 12.80
N ARG A 10 -0.76 12.31 14.07
CA ARG A 10 -2.01 12.85 14.63
C ARG A 10 -2.06 14.37 14.55
N GLU A 11 -0.94 15.06 14.83
CA GLU A 11 -0.89 16.52 14.72
C GLU A 11 -1.00 16.99 13.27
N VAL A 12 -0.30 16.32 12.33
CA VAL A 12 -0.43 16.61 10.89
C VAL A 12 -1.88 16.40 10.42
N LYS A 13 -2.55 15.35 10.86
CA LYS A 13 -3.97 15.12 10.55
C LYS A 13 -4.87 16.24 11.04
N LYS A 14 -4.66 16.78 12.25
CA LYS A 14 -5.45 17.93 12.73
C LYS A 14 -5.30 19.17 11.83
N GLN A 15 -4.12 19.38 11.27
CA GLN A 15 -3.82 20.55 10.45
C GLN A 15 -4.27 20.39 8.99
N THR A 16 -4.23 19.16 8.47
CA THR A 16 -4.46 18.89 7.03
C THR A 16 -5.79 18.20 6.74
N ASN A 17 -6.43 17.64 7.77
CA ASN A 17 -7.61 16.77 7.66
C ASN A 17 -7.39 15.50 6.82
N LEU A 18 -6.13 15.12 6.55
CA LEU A 18 -5.81 13.91 5.80
C LEU A 18 -5.87 12.66 6.69
N PRO A 19 -6.42 11.54 6.20
CA PRO A 19 -6.45 10.29 6.95
C PRO A 19 -5.03 9.70 7.09
N ILE A 20 -4.82 8.94 8.16
CA ILE A 20 -3.55 8.31 8.48
C ILE A 20 -3.61 6.82 8.14
N ILE A 21 -2.67 6.38 7.30
CA ILE A 21 -2.32 4.97 7.14
C ILE A 21 -0.97 4.74 7.82
N THR A 22 -0.86 3.74 8.69
CA THR A 22 0.42 3.39 9.31
C THR A 22 0.56 1.88 9.48
N GLU A 23 1.81 1.40 9.45
CA GLU A 23 2.11 -0.03 9.51
C GLU A 23 2.09 -0.57 10.94
N ILE A 24 1.55 -1.77 11.08
CA ILE A 24 1.61 -2.56 12.30
C ILE A 24 2.59 -3.71 12.10
N LEU A 25 3.55 -3.80 13.02
CA LEU A 25 4.59 -4.82 13.00
C LEU A 25 4.30 -5.98 13.97
N ASP A 26 3.54 -5.72 15.03
CA ASP A 26 3.34 -6.64 16.15
C ASP A 26 1.85 -6.63 16.58
N PRO A 27 1.21 -7.80 16.77
CA PRO A 27 -0.19 -7.89 17.23
C PRO A 27 -0.48 -7.08 18.49
N ARG A 28 0.48 -6.98 19.42
CA ARG A 28 0.31 -6.27 20.70
C ARG A 28 0.11 -4.76 20.53
N HIS A 29 0.44 -4.21 19.37
CA HIS A 29 0.29 -2.79 19.10
C HIS A 29 -0.97 -2.46 18.31
N VAL A 30 -1.81 -3.45 17.96
CA VAL A 30 -3.00 -3.25 17.13
C VAL A 30 -3.95 -2.23 17.76
N GLU A 31 -4.32 -2.40 19.03
CA GLU A 31 -5.23 -1.48 19.72
C GLU A 31 -4.68 -0.05 19.79
N LEU A 32 -3.43 0.11 20.27
CA LEU A 32 -2.76 1.41 20.37
C LEU A 32 -2.70 2.13 19.02
N ILE A 33 -2.33 1.42 17.95
CA ILE A 33 -2.22 2.02 16.62
C ILE A 33 -3.61 2.35 16.05
N ALA A 34 -4.63 1.52 16.31
CA ALA A 34 -6.01 1.75 15.88
C ALA A 34 -6.64 3.01 16.48
N GLU A 35 -6.18 3.46 17.66
CA GLU A 35 -6.61 4.74 18.26
C GLU A 35 -6.10 5.96 17.48
N HIS A 36 -4.96 5.84 16.79
CA HIS A 36 -4.31 6.95 16.10
C HIS A 36 -4.48 6.92 14.58
N ALA A 37 -4.64 5.74 13.99
CA ALA A 37 -4.72 5.55 12.55
C ALA A 37 -6.16 5.39 12.04
N ASP A 38 -6.37 5.77 10.78
CA ASP A 38 -7.63 5.54 10.07
C ASP A 38 -7.61 4.20 9.32
N ILE A 39 -6.44 3.80 8.81
CA ILE A 39 -6.22 2.53 8.12
C ILE A 39 -4.96 1.86 8.69
N LEU A 40 -5.07 0.57 8.94
CA LEU A 40 -3.99 -0.26 9.49
C LEU A 40 -3.27 -1.00 8.37
N GLN A 41 -2.00 -0.70 8.14
CA GLN A 41 -1.21 -1.38 7.11
C GLN A 41 -0.53 -2.64 7.67
N VAL A 42 -0.66 -3.76 6.95
CA VAL A 42 0.17 -4.95 7.13
C VAL A 42 1.21 -4.95 6.03
N GLY A 43 2.47 -4.82 6.43
CA GLY A 43 3.59 -4.89 5.50
C GLY A 43 3.77 -6.28 4.90
N THR A 44 4.42 -6.32 3.73
CA THR A 44 4.72 -7.53 2.97
C THR A 44 5.36 -8.67 3.76
N ARG A 45 6.19 -8.36 4.77
CA ARG A 45 6.86 -9.36 5.62
C ARG A 45 5.90 -10.04 6.62
N ASN A 46 4.79 -9.37 6.92
CA ASN A 46 3.77 -9.82 7.86
C ASN A 46 2.50 -10.33 7.16
N MET A 47 2.48 -10.46 5.82
CA MET A 47 1.30 -10.94 5.08
C MET A 47 0.81 -12.31 5.58
N GLN A 48 1.70 -13.17 6.09
CA GLN A 48 1.35 -14.49 6.66
C GLN A 48 1.55 -14.56 8.17
N ASN A 49 1.61 -13.42 8.85
CA ASN A 49 1.59 -13.38 10.31
C ASN A 49 0.14 -13.59 10.80
N PHE A 50 -0.32 -14.85 10.82
CA PHE A 50 -1.73 -15.19 11.08
C PHE A 50 -2.25 -14.76 12.45
N GLU A 51 -1.38 -14.59 13.45
CA GLU A 51 -1.78 -14.00 14.74
C GLU A 51 -2.12 -12.52 14.56
N LEU A 52 -1.29 -11.77 13.84
CA LEU A 52 -1.58 -10.36 13.52
C LEU A 52 -2.86 -10.23 12.68
N LEU A 53 -3.04 -11.07 11.66
CA LEU A 53 -4.22 -11.00 10.78
C LEU A 53 -5.52 -11.28 11.54
N ARG A 54 -5.52 -12.25 12.47
CA ARG A 54 -6.67 -12.53 13.33
C ARG A 54 -6.99 -11.37 14.25
N GLU A 55 -5.96 -10.77 14.86
CA GLU A 55 -6.14 -9.60 15.72
C GLU A 55 -6.73 -8.41 14.94
N LEU A 56 -6.28 -8.21 13.71
CA LEU A 56 -6.82 -7.19 12.81
C LEU A 56 -8.28 -7.45 12.37
N GLY A 57 -8.74 -8.69 12.49
CA GLY A 57 -10.15 -9.04 12.31
C GLY A 57 -11.06 -8.56 13.44
N ASN A 58 -10.50 -8.38 14.64
CA ASN A 58 -11.26 -7.96 15.83
C ASN A 58 -11.43 -6.43 15.93
N VAL A 59 -10.71 -5.66 15.10
CA VAL A 59 -10.81 -4.19 15.09
C VAL A 59 -11.72 -3.67 13.98
N LYS A 60 -12.40 -2.55 14.23
CA LYS A 60 -13.32 -1.91 13.28
C LYS A 60 -12.64 -0.84 12.43
N LYS A 61 -11.42 -1.10 11.97
CA LYS A 61 -10.62 -0.19 11.13
C LYS A 61 -10.30 -0.87 9.79
N PRO A 62 -10.34 -0.16 8.65
CA PRO A 62 -9.87 -0.72 7.40
C PRO A 62 -8.42 -1.22 7.50
N VAL A 63 -8.12 -2.33 6.83
CA VAL A 63 -6.80 -2.95 6.81
C VAL A 63 -6.25 -2.92 5.38
N LEU A 64 -5.08 -2.32 5.21
CA LEU A 64 -4.31 -2.36 3.97
C LEU A 64 -3.33 -3.52 4.01
N LEU A 65 -3.62 -4.62 3.30
CA LEU A 65 -2.80 -5.82 3.27
C LEU A 65 -1.86 -5.80 2.05
N LYS A 66 -0.55 -5.68 2.28
CA LYS A 66 0.45 -5.79 1.19
C LYS A 66 0.74 -7.24 0.86
N ARG A 67 0.79 -7.56 -0.43
CA ARG A 67 1.20 -8.89 -0.93
C ARG A 67 2.62 -9.23 -0.47
N GLY A 68 2.83 -10.49 -0.11
CA GLY A 68 4.10 -11.11 0.26
C GLY A 68 5.06 -11.18 -0.94
N MET A 69 6.37 -11.08 -0.71
CA MET A 69 7.36 -10.99 -1.81
C MET A 69 7.34 -12.21 -2.73
N SER A 70 6.87 -13.35 -2.28
CA SER A 70 6.82 -14.58 -3.09
C SER A 70 5.47 -15.26 -2.99
N ALA A 71 4.46 -14.54 -2.49
CA ALA A 71 3.12 -15.07 -2.35
C ALA A 71 2.44 -15.16 -3.71
N THR A 72 1.79 -16.29 -3.96
CA THR A 72 0.80 -16.45 -5.02
C THR A 72 -0.43 -15.57 -4.74
N ILE A 73 -1.28 -15.38 -5.75
CA ILE A 73 -2.55 -14.65 -5.58
C ILE A 73 -3.48 -15.40 -4.62
N GLU A 74 -3.50 -16.73 -4.68
CA GLU A 74 -4.30 -17.55 -3.77
C GLU A 74 -3.86 -17.39 -2.32
N GLU A 75 -2.55 -17.48 -2.03
CA GLU A 75 -2.03 -17.23 -0.67
C GLU A 75 -2.33 -15.81 -0.19
N PHE A 76 -2.29 -14.83 -1.09
CA PHE A 76 -2.62 -13.45 -0.76
C PHE A 76 -4.10 -13.27 -0.38
N LEU A 77 -5.01 -13.90 -1.15
CA LEU A 77 -6.44 -13.90 -0.84
C LEU A 77 -6.75 -14.70 0.43
N MET A 78 -6.07 -15.82 0.68
CA MET A 78 -6.19 -16.57 1.93
C MET A 78 -5.75 -15.74 3.14
N SER A 79 -4.68 -14.95 3.03
CA SER A 79 -4.30 -14.00 4.09
C SER A 79 -5.38 -12.92 4.32
N ALA A 80 -6.02 -12.42 3.28
CA ALA A 80 -7.16 -11.50 3.43
C ALA A 80 -8.33 -12.19 4.14
N GLU A 81 -8.61 -13.46 3.82
CA GLU A 81 -9.68 -14.24 4.42
C GLU A 81 -9.50 -14.42 5.94
N TYR A 82 -8.26 -14.51 6.46
CA TYR A 82 -8.02 -14.52 7.91
C TYR A 82 -8.56 -13.27 8.61
N ILE A 83 -8.47 -12.09 7.98
CA ILE A 83 -9.01 -10.83 8.53
C ILE A 83 -10.53 -10.82 8.40
N LEU A 84 -11.05 -11.18 7.22
CA LEU A 84 -12.49 -11.18 6.92
C LEU A 84 -13.26 -12.14 7.82
N SER A 85 -12.82 -13.40 7.90
CA SER A 85 -13.46 -14.45 8.70
C SER A 85 -13.40 -14.20 10.21
N SER A 86 -12.44 -13.37 10.66
CA SER A 86 -12.32 -12.94 12.06
C SER A 86 -13.24 -11.76 12.41
N GLY A 87 -13.91 -11.15 11.42
CA GLY A 87 -15.00 -10.19 11.65
C GLY A 87 -14.83 -8.80 11.04
N ASN A 88 -13.71 -8.50 10.36
CA ASN A 88 -13.46 -7.20 9.76
C ASN A 88 -13.59 -7.26 8.23
N PRO A 89 -14.69 -6.77 7.63
CA PRO A 89 -14.92 -6.84 6.19
C PRO A 89 -14.12 -5.79 5.39
N ASN A 90 -13.43 -4.86 6.05
CA ASN A 90 -12.84 -3.68 5.43
C ASN A 90 -11.37 -3.94 5.06
N VAL A 91 -11.13 -4.74 4.03
CA VAL A 91 -9.76 -5.06 3.58
C VAL A 91 -9.47 -4.38 2.23
N ILE A 92 -8.29 -3.78 2.11
CA ILE A 92 -7.73 -3.22 0.88
C ILE A 92 -6.50 -4.04 0.52
N LEU A 93 -6.46 -4.58 -0.70
CA LEU A 93 -5.32 -5.35 -1.20
C LEU A 93 -4.31 -4.42 -1.85
N CYS A 94 -3.03 -4.63 -1.58
CA CYS A 94 -1.93 -3.85 -2.16
C CYS A 94 -0.91 -4.74 -2.86
N GLU A 95 -0.91 -4.70 -4.20
CA GLU A 95 0.14 -5.29 -5.03
C GLU A 95 1.38 -4.40 -4.99
N ARG A 96 2.56 -5.00 -4.78
CA ARG A 96 3.80 -4.25 -4.49
C ARG A 96 5.06 -4.89 -5.09
N GLY A 97 4.86 -5.80 -6.04
CA GLY A 97 5.88 -6.59 -6.71
C GLY A 97 6.28 -7.85 -5.96
N ILE A 98 6.60 -8.87 -6.75
CA ILE A 98 7.10 -10.17 -6.33
C ILE A 98 8.60 -10.31 -6.64
N ARG A 99 9.27 -11.17 -5.89
CA ARG A 99 10.66 -11.54 -6.10
C ARG A 99 10.76 -12.46 -7.30
N THR A 100 11.68 -12.15 -8.18
CA THR A 100 12.04 -12.96 -9.34
C THR A 100 13.57 -13.04 -9.42
N TYR A 101 14.10 -13.52 -10.54
CA TYR A 101 15.54 -13.50 -10.83
C TYR A 101 16.03 -12.13 -11.32
N GLU A 102 15.13 -11.20 -11.67
CA GLU A 102 15.48 -9.89 -12.22
C GLU A 102 16.15 -9.01 -11.16
N THR A 103 17.15 -8.23 -11.58
CA THR A 103 17.99 -7.38 -10.71
C THR A 103 17.89 -5.89 -11.05
N ALA A 104 17.29 -5.53 -12.18
CA ALA A 104 17.08 -4.15 -12.61
C ALA A 104 16.08 -3.39 -11.72
N THR A 105 15.17 -4.10 -11.05
CA THR A 105 14.21 -3.55 -10.07
C THR A 105 14.32 -4.30 -8.74
N ARG A 106 13.88 -3.67 -7.65
CA ARG A 106 13.87 -4.30 -6.31
C ARG A 106 12.94 -5.52 -6.27
N ASN A 107 11.79 -5.42 -6.94
CA ASN A 107 10.84 -6.50 -7.19
C ASN A 107 10.29 -6.37 -8.62
N THR A 108 9.73 -7.44 -9.16
CA THR A 108 8.98 -7.39 -10.42
C THR A 108 7.53 -7.06 -10.09
N LEU A 109 7.03 -5.90 -10.54
CA LEU A 109 5.63 -5.56 -10.38
C LEU A 109 4.77 -6.54 -11.18
N ASP A 110 3.93 -7.31 -10.49
CA ASP A 110 2.97 -8.19 -11.13
C ASP A 110 1.71 -7.41 -11.52
N ILE A 111 1.77 -6.71 -12.65
CA ILE A 111 0.65 -5.89 -13.13
C ILE A 111 -0.59 -6.76 -13.41
N SER A 112 -0.40 -8.04 -13.72
CA SER A 112 -1.49 -8.97 -14.00
C SER A 112 -2.32 -9.31 -12.76
N ALA A 113 -1.74 -9.14 -11.56
CA ALA A 113 -2.46 -9.34 -10.31
C ALA A 113 -3.68 -8.41 -10.19
N ILE A 114 -3.64 -7.21 -10.78
CA ILE A 114 -4.75 -6.25 -10.70
C ILE A 114 -6.03 -6.83 -11.31
N PRO A 115 -6.11 -7.15 -12.62
CA PRO A 115 -7.33 -7.70 -13.20
C PRO A 115 -7.68 -9.09 -12.64
N VAL A 116 -6.69 -9.91 -12.28
CA VAL A 116 -6.96 -11.24 -11.68
C VAL A 116 -7.66 -11.08 -10.34
N LEU A 117 -7.15 -10.24 -9.43
CA LEU A 117 -7.77 -9.98 -8.13
C LEU A 117 -9.16 -9.39 -8.29
N LYS A 118 -9.34 -8.40 -9.18
CA LYS A 118 -10.68 -7.83 -9.42
C LYS A 118 -11.71 -8.82 -9.94
N ASN A 119 -11.28 -9.90 -10.58
CA ASN A 119 -12.17 -10.98 -11.02
C ASN A 119 -12.44 -12.02 -9.92
N MET A 120 -11.50 -12.19 -8.99
CA MET A 120 -11.58 -13.20 -7.93
C MET A 120 -12.18 -12.68 -6.61
N THR A 121 -12.17 -11.36 -6.40
CA THR A 121 -12.63 -10.75 -5.16
C THR A 121 -13.32 -9.41 -5.39
N HIS A 122 -14.18 -9.03 -4.45
CA HIS A 122 -14.83 -7.72 -4.39
C HIS A 122 -13.99 -6.67 -3.66
N LEU A 123 -12.85 -7.05 -3.07
CA LEU A 123 -11.99 -6.13 -2.32
C LEU A 123 -11.31 -5.12 -3.27
N PRO A 124 -11.14 -3.85 -2.84
CA PRO A 124 -10.38 -2.87 -3.61
C PRO A 124 -8.90 -3.29 -3.74
N VAL A 125 -8.32 -3.04 -4.91
CA VAL A 125 -6.94 -3.41 -5.25
C VAL A 125 -6.15 -2.16 -5.59
N ILE A 126 -5.21 -1.79 -4.73
CA ILE A 126 -4.26 -0.68 -4.95
C ILE A 126 -2.87 -1.21 -5.29
N VAL A 127 -1.99 -0.31 -5.75
CA VAL A 127 -0.61 -0.67 -6.12
C VAL A 127 0.41 0.24 -5.46
N ASP A 128 1.51 -0.35 -4.98
CA ASP A 128 2.69 0.35 -4.47
C ASP A 128 3.83 0.26 -5.50
N PRO A 129 3.90 1.22 -6.45
CA PRO A 129 4.97 1.24 -7.46
C PRO A 129 6.33 1.62 -6.86
N SER A 130 6.35 2.33 -5.73
CA SER A 130 7.57 2.81 -5.07
C SER A 130 8.42 1.63 -4.61
N HIS A 131 7.83 0.75 -3.82
CA HIS A 131 8.52 -0.41 -3.29
C HIS A 131 8.66 -1.55 -4.30
N ALA A 132 7.79 -1.60 -5.32
CA ALA A 132 7.93 -2.54 -6.42
C ALA A 132 9.21 -2.24 -7.23
N ALA A 133 9.34 -1.02 -7.76
CA ALA A 133 10.54 -0.63 -8.49
C ALA A 133 11.78 -0.53 -7.58
N GLY A 134 11.62 0.08 -6.41
CA GLY A 134 12.72 0.49 -5.54
C GLY A 134 13.65 1.54 -6.18
N LYS A 135 13.16 2.22 -7.23
CA LYS A 135 13.89 3.21 -8.03
C LYS A 135 12.93 4.30 -8.50
N ARG A 136 13.21 5.55 -8.12
CA ARG A 136 12.38 6.74 -8.36
C ARG A 136 12.00 6.90 -9.84
N ASP A 137 12.97 6.69 -10.73
CA ASP A 137 12.81 6.90 -12.18
C ASP A 137 11.73 5.98 -12.80
N TYR A 138 11.41 4.87 -12.14
CA TYR A 138 10.41 3.92 -12.62
C TYR A 138 9.04 4.08 -11.97
N VAL A 139 8.94 4.83 -10.86
CA VAL A 139 7.70 5.00 -10.09
C VAL A 139 6.58 5.56 -10.95
N ALA A 140 6.86 6.62 -11.73
CA ALA A 140 5.86 7.26 -12.57
C ALA A 140 5.31 6.32 -13.66
N ALA A 141 6.19 5.58 -14.35
CA ALA A 141 5.77 4.65 -15.39
C ALA A 141 4.90 3.51 -14.82
N LEU A 142 5.31 2.94 -13.68
CA LEU A 142 4.58 1.86 -13.04
C LEU A 142 3.24 2.33 -12.43
N ALA A 143 3.20 3.53 -11.85
CA ALA A 143 1.96 4.15 -11.37
C ALA A 143 0.93 4.32 -12.49
N LYS A 144 1.38 4.84 -13.65
CA LYS A 144 0.55 4.99 -14.86
C LYS A 144 0.04 3.65 -15.36
N ALA A 145 0.91 2.63 -15.40
CA ALA A 145 0.53 1.28 -15.80
C ALA A 145 -0.52 0.67 -14.85
N ALA A 146 -0.35 0.84 -13.53
CA ALA A 146 -1.29 0.35 -12.52
C ALA A 146 -2.70 0.92 -12.70
N ILE A 147 -2.80 2.22 -12.92
CA ILE A 147 -4.09 2.89 -13.13
C ILE A 147 -4.73 2.47 -14.45
N ALA A 148 -3.93 2.39 -15.54
CA ALA A 148 -4.41 1.88 -16.82
C ALA A 148 -4.91 0.42 -16.74
N ALA A 149 -4.26 -0.41 -15.91
CA ALA A 149 -4.67 -1.79 -15.64
C ALA A 149 -5.90 -1.92 -14.71
N GLY A 150 -6.36 -0.81 -14.13
CA GLY A 150 -7.59 -0.75 -13.37
C GLY A 150 -7.44 -0.85 -11.85
N ALA A 151 -6.26 -0.51 -11.30
CA ALA A 151 -6.07 -0.35 -9.87
C ALA A 151 -7.03 0.73 -9.31
N ASP A 152 -7.48 0.53 -8.07
CA ASP A 152 -8.39 1.43 -7.36
C ASP A 152 -7.64 2.54 -6.62
N GLY A 153 -6.30 2.51 -6.60
CA GLY A 153 -5.47 3.52 -5.96
C GLY A 153 -3.98 3.24 -6.08
N LEU A 154 -3.18 4.19 -5.60
CA LEU A 154 -1.72 4.12 -5.56
C LEU A 154 -1.22 4.40 -4.14
N LEU A 155 -0.16 3.70 -3.74
CA LEU A 155 0.62 3.98 -2.53
C LEU A 155 2.01 4.48 -2.94
N LEU A 156 2.29 5.76 -2.69
CA LEU A 156 3.48 6.45 -3.18
C LEU A 156 4.32 6.98 -2.02
N ASP A 157 5.63 6.79 -2.11
CA ASP A 157 6.58 7.42 -1.18
C ASP A 157 6.93 8.81 -1.70
N VAL A 158 6.75 9.83 -0.87
CA VAL A 158 7.04 11.22 -1.20
C VAL A 158 7.85 11.85 -0.06
N HIS A 159 8.93 12.54 -0.41
CA HIS A 159 9.76 13.26 0.55
C HIS A 159 10.17 14.63 -0.02
N PRO A 160 10.16 15.72 0.76
CA PRO A 160 10.51 17.05 0.24
C PRO A 160 11.94 17.11 -0.31
N ASP A 161 12.87 16.38 0.30
CA ASP A 161 14.26 16.22 -0.15
C ASP A 161 14.65 14.74 -0.14
N PRO A 162 14.33 13.96 -1.19
CA PRO A 162 14.50 12.50 -1.17
C PRO A 162 15.91 12.03 -0.78
N LYS A 163 16.96 12.80 -1.11
CA LYS A 163 18.35 12.48 -0.76
C LYS A 163 18.63 12.49 0.74
N LYS A 164 17.82 13.21 1.52
CA LYS A 164 17.91 13.27 2.99
C LYS A 164 16.94 12.34 3.70
N SER A 165 16.15 11.55 2.97
CA SER A 165 15.24 10.60 3.59
C SER A 165 16.03 9.56 4.39
N LEU A 166 15.61 9.32 5.64
CA LEU A 166 16.21 8.29 6.50
C LEU A 166 15.83 6.87 6.05
N VAL A 167 14.73 6.74 5.29
CA VAL A 167 14.18 5.47 4.81
C VAL A 167 13.88 5.59 3.32
N ASP A 168 14.34 4.62 2.54
CA ASP A 168 14.04 4.48 1.12
C ASP A 168 14.23 5.76 0.24
N PRO A 169 15.39 6.43 0.33
CA PRO A 169 15.67 7.65 -0.45
C PRO A 169 15.60 7.43 -1.97
N ASP A 170 15.92 6.22 -2.43
CA ASP A 170 16.06 5.88 -3.85
C ASP A 170 14.72 5.77 -4.58
N GLN A 171 13.61 5.56 -3.88
CA GLN A 171 12.28 5.39 -4.49
C GLN A 171 11.33 6.57 -4.22
N ALA A 172 11.58 7.38 -3.18
CA ALA A 172 10.73 8.50 -2.83
C ALA A 172 10.74 9.60 -3.90
N LEU A 173 9.57 10.04 -4.36
CA LEU A 173 9.40 11.20 -5.23
C LEU A 173 9.62 12.50 -4.44
N ASN A 174 10.06 13.57 -5.10
CA ASN A 174 9.92 14.92 -4.55
C ASN A 174 8.53 15.51 -4.87
N PHE A 175 8.21 16.68 -4.31
CA PHE A 175 6.89 17.31 -4.51
C PHE A 175 6.60 17.69 -5.97
N ALA A 176 7.59 18.14 -6.73
CA ALA A 176 7.39 18.48 -8.14
C ALA A 176 7.05 17.24 -8.97
N GLN A 177 7.78 16.15 -8.77
CA GLN A 177 7.54 14.86 -9.43
C GLN A 177 6.20 14.26 -9.04
N PHE A 178 5.83 14.34 -7.76
CA PHE A 178 4.52 13.89 -7.30
C PHE A 178 3.39 14.70 -7.96
N THR A 179 3.52 16.04 -8.02
CA THR A 179 2.52 16.92 -8.64
C THR A 179 2.35 16.61 -10.12
N GLU A 180 3.46 16.42 -10.83
CA GLU A 180 3.46 16.03 -12.25
C GLU A 180 2.77 14.67 -12.44
N LEU A 181 3.18 13.65 -11.66
CA LEU A 181 2.61 12.31 -11.74
C LEU A 181 1.09 12.30 -11.51
N MET A 182 0.60 13.03 -10.51
CA MET A 182 -0.84 13.11 -10.25
C MET A 182 -1.62 13.75 -11.41
N GLY A 183 -1.01 14.69 -12.13
CA GLY A 183 -1.57 15.28 -13.34
C GLY A 183 -1.67 14.27 -14.50
N GLU A 184 -0.65 13.43 -14.69
CA GLU A 184 -0.65 12.38 -15.71
C GLU A 184 -1.64 11.25 -15.38
N VAL A 185 -1.62 10.78 -14.14
CA VAL A 185 -2.43 9.68 -13.64
C VAL A 185 -3.93 10.02 -13.72
N ARG A 186 -4.31 11.28 -13.49
CA ARG A 186 -5.71 11.75 -13.69
C ARG A 186 -6.19 11.56 -15.12
N LYS A 187 -5.38 11.96 -16.10
CA LYS A 187 -5.72 11.81 -17.53
C LYS A 187 -5.88 10.34 -17.93
N ILE A 188 -5.04 9.46 -17.39
CA ILE A 188 -5.12 8.03 -17.66
C ILE A 188 -6.36 7.43 -17.02
N ALA A 189 -6.66 7.77 -15.78
CA ALA A 189 -7.88 7.31 -15.11
C ALA A 189 -9.12 7.68 -15.94
N GLU A 190 -9.23 8.94 -16.39
CA GLU A 190 -10.32 9.40 -17.26
C GLU A 190 -10.41 8.57 -18.55
N ALA A 191 -9.26 8.31 -19.21
CA ALA A 191 -9.19 7.53 -20.44
C ALA A 191 -9.65 6.07 -20.27
N VAL A 192 -9.54 5.50 -19.06
CA VAL A 192 -10.01 4.13 -18.76
C VAL A 192 -11.34 4.11 -18.00
N GLY A 193 -12.09 5.22 -18.01
CA GLY A 193 -13.42 5.31 -17.40
C GLY A 193 -13.41 5.33 -15.87
N ARG A 194 -12.34 5.81 -15.26
CA ARG A 194 -12.14 5.96 -13.82
C ARG A 194 -11.94 7.43 -13.44
N THR A 195 -12.09 7.72 -12.16
CA THR A 195 -11.83 9.05 -11.57
C THR A 195 -10.84 8.92 -10.41
N LEU A 196 -10.08 10.00 -10.17
CA LEU A 196 -9.18 10.17 -9.02
C LEU A 196 -9.70 11.23 -8.06
#